data_AF-A0A4Y7TUT1-F1
#
_entry.id   AF-A0A4Y7TUT1-F1
#
_cell.length_a   1.000
_cell.length_b   1.000
_cell.length_c   1.000
_cell.angle_alpha   90.00
_cell.angle_beta   90.00
_cell.angle_gamma   90.00
#
_symmetry.space_group_name_H-M   'P 1'
#
loop_
_entity.id
_entity.type
_entity.pdbx_description
1 polymer ?
#
loop_
_entity_poly.entity_id
_entity_poly.type
_entity_poly.pdbx_seq_one_letter_code
_entity_poly.pdbx_strand_id
1 'polypeptide(L)'
;MSLLTSEAWPVGLLNIFEHNRDNHSTFENRYRGPYDKLLNYCFGDGFTFYVGLHNPPVESRDSVDSDTLVLFVVFHKKSDSPVFFLEVKDDTWAQKAAFRLRADHQMRSRYGFMLSECPLPRLWGISVLGNSMWTYCGDKEAFSVDPKATPHPRASSRVLPPAYLDGEWE
;
A
#
# COMPACT_ATOMS: atom_id res chain seq x y z
N MET A 1 -3.62 16.86 17.65
CA MET A 1 -2.74 16.41 16.55
C MET A 1 -2.85 17.44 15.44
N SER A 2 -1.76 18.12 15.09
CA SER A 2 -1.72 18.86 13.84
C SER A 2 -1.11 17.92 12.82
N LEU A 3 -1.90 17.43 11.87
CA LEU A 3 -1.32 16.96 10.62
C LEU A 3 -0.57 18.17 10.04
N LEU A 4 0.67 18.00 9.57
CA LEU A 4 1.37 19.07 8.86
C LEU A 4 0.53 19.43 7.63
N THR A 5 -0.21 20.54 7.68
CA THR A 5 -1.04 21.05 6.57
C THR A 5 -0.19 21.75 5.51
N SER A 6 1.05 21.29 5.31
CA SER A 6 1.91 21.83 4.25
C SER A 6 1.32 21.41 2.92
N GLU A 7 0.83 22.38 2.13
CA GLU A 7 0.34 22.13 0.77
C GLU A 7 1.45 21.69 -0.20
N ALA A 8 2.72 21.74 0.22
CA ALA A 8 3.86 21.28 -0.54
C ALA A 8 4.67 20.23 0.24
N TRP A 9 5.03 19.13 -0.45
CA TRP A 9 5.99 18.16 0.07
C TRP A 9 7.38 18.80 0.25
N PRO A 10 8.18 18.39 1.25
CA PRO A 10 9.54 18.89 1.39
C PRO A 10 10.36 18.62 0.12
N VAL A 11 11.04 19.65 -0.40
CA VAL A 11 11.89 19.54 -1.60
C VAL A 11 12.90 18.40 -1.48
N GLY A 12 13.48 18.20 -0.28
CA GLY A 12 14.41 17.10 -0.03
C GLY A 12 13.78 15.71 -0.22
N LEU A 13 12.49 15.55 0.09
CA LEU A 13 11.77 14.30 -0.15
C LEU A 13 11.56 14.07 -1.66
N LEU A 14 11.15 15.11 -2.39
CA LEU A 14 10.97 15.05 -3.84
C LEU A 14 12.29 14.68 -4.54
N ASN A 15 13.40 15.32 -4.16
CA ASN A 15 14.73 15.03 -4.70
C ASN A 15 15.15 13.55 -4.48
N ILE A 16 14.75 12.94 -3.36
CA ILE A 16 15.04 11.52 -3.08
C ILE A 16 14.28 10.63 -4.06
N PHE A 17 12.99 10.90 -4.30
CA PHE A 17 12.20 10.14 -5.28
C PHE A 17 12.76 10.30 -6.70
N GLU A 18 13.09 11.53 -7.10
CA GLU A 18 13.67 11.82 -8.43
C GLU A 18 15.01 11.12 -8.64
N HIS A 19 15.94 11.26 -7.69
CA HIS A 19 17.25 10.63 -7.77
C HIS A 19 17.18 9.10 -7.92
N ASN A 20 16.27 8.47 -7.18
CA ASN A 20 16.11 7.01 -7.21
C ASN A 20 15.40 6.51 -8.47
N ARG A 21 14.53 7.32 -9.06
CA ARG A 21 13.92 7.05 -10.37
C ARG A 21 14.98 7.08 -11.49
N ASP A 22 15.83 8.10 -11.49
CA ASP A 22 16.72 8.38 -12.62
C ASP A 22 17.95 7.46 -12.67
N ASN A 23 18.39 6.93 -11.53
CA ASN A 23 19.61 6.11 -11.43
C ASN A 23 19.41 4.61 -11.66
N HIS A 24 18.28 4.19 -12.25
CA HIS A 24 17.96 2.78 -12.58
C HIS A 24 18.35 1.77 -11.49
N SER A 25 18.10 2.15 -10.23
CA SER A 25 18.47 1.35 -9.08
C SER A 25 17.57 0.11 -8.94
N THR A 26 17.99 -0.87 -8.14
CA THR A 26 17.16 -2.03 -7.79
C THR A 26 15.82 -1.58 -7.21
N PHE A 27 14.79 -2.42 -7.28
CA PHE A 27 13.46 -2.09 -6.74
C PHE A 27 13.52 -1.55 -5.30
N GLU A 28 14.34 -2.19 -4.45
CA GLU A 28 14.54 -1.76 -3.07
C GLU A 28 15.05 -0.32 -3.00
N ASN A 29 16.05 0.05 -3.80
CA ASN A 29 16.57 1.41 -3.83
C ASN A 29 15.55 2.39 -4.42
N ARG A 30 14.79 1.96 -5.43
CA ARG A 30 13.80 2.81 -6.10
C ARG A 30 12.65 3.21 -5.19
N TYR A 31 12.16 2.27 -4.37
CA TYR A 31 10.91 2.48 -3.63
C TYR A 31 11.04 2.35 -2.12
N ARG A 32 11.82 1.38 -1.60
CA ARG A 32 11.88 1.14 -0.15
C ARG A 32 12.44 2.36 0.59
N GLY A 33 13.59 2.88 0.17
CA GLY A 33 14.22 4.04 0.81
C GLY A 33 13.33 5.30 0.79
N PRO A 34 12.82 5.72 -0.38
CA PRO A 34 11.94 6.89 -0.47
C PRO A 34 10.65 6.77 0.33
N TYR A 35 9.96 5.61 0.28
CA TYR A 35 8.73 5.41 1.05
C TYR A 35 8.96 5.28 2.56
N ASP A 36 10.04 4.62 2.99
CA ASP A 36 10.43 4.62 4.41
C ASP A 36 10.65 6.06 4.90
N LYS A 37 11.36 6.88 4.12
CA LYS A 37 11.59 8.29 4.46
C LYS A 37 10.29 9.10 4.51
N LEU A 38 9.38 8.90 3.56
CA LEU A 38 8.06 9.54 3.52
C LEU A 38 7.23 9.19 4.76
N LEU A 39 7.13 7.91 5.10
CA LEU A 39 6.34 7.48 6.26
C LEU A 39 6.91 8.03 7.56
N ASN A 40 8.24 7.99 7.73
CA ASN A 40 8.87 8.60 8.90
C ASN A 40 8.69 10.13 8.92
N TYR A 41 8.58 10.81 7.78
CA TYR A 41 8.22 12.24 7.76
C TYR A 41 6.75 12.46 8.18
N CYS A 42 5.82 11.65 7.68
CA CYS A 42 4.39 11.80 7.99
C CYS A 42 4.04 11.44 9.45
N PHE A 43 4.74 10.47 10.04
CA PHE A 43 4.40 9.91 11.35
C PHE A 43 5.47 10.18 12.44
N GLY A 44 6.65 10.69 12.08
CA GLY A 44 7.87 10.54 12.89
C GLY A 44 8.38 11.77 13.63
N ASP A 45 7.63 12.88 13.72
CA ASP A 45 8.02 13.98 14.60
C ASP A 45 7.84 13.63 16.11
N GLY A 46 7.27 12.46 16.43
CA GLY A 46 7.10 11.98 17.80
C GLY A 46 7.27 10.47 17.97
N PHE A 47 7.38 10.02 19.22
CA PHE A 47 7.56 8.60 19.59
C PHE A 47 6.25 7.83 19.74
N THR A 48 5.16 8.31 19.14
CA THR A 48 3.83 7.67 19.23
C THR A 48 3.71 6.50 18.26
N PHE A 49 4.35 6.62 17.10
CA PHE A 49 4.28 5.64 16.03
C PHE A 49 5.67 5.17 15.64
N TYR A 50 5.74 4.00 15.04
CA TYR A 50 6.95 3.52 14.38
C TYR A 50 6.58 2.80 13.09
N VAL A 51 7.47 2.85 12.10
CA VAL A 51 7.30 2.17 10.81
C VAL A 51 7.99 0.81 10.89
N GLY A 52 7.26 -0.26 10.63
CA GLY A 52 7.78 -1.61 10.51
C GLY A 52 7.69 -2.10 9.06
N LEU A 53 8.72 -2.83 8.62
CA LEU A 53 8.66 -3.60 7.38
C LEU A 53 8.02 -4.96 7.71
N HIS A 54 6.93 -5.30 7.03
CA HIS A 54 6.26 -6.57 7.22
C HIS A 54 6.49 -7.44 5.99
N ASN A 55 7.11 -8.59 6.17
CA ASN A 55 7.15 -9.61 5.11
C ASN A 55 5.79 -10.33 5.13
N PRO A 56 5.08 -10.42 4.01
CA PRO A 56 3.89 -11.25 3.96
C PRO A 56 4.23 -12.67 4.42
N PRO A 57 3.34 -13.36 5.15
CA PRO A 57 3.44 -14.80 5.28
C PRO A 57 3.50 -15.39 3.87
N VAL A 58 4.51 -16.22 3.60
CA VAL A 58 4.64 -16.94 2.32
C VAL A 58 3.51 -17.96 2.28
N GLU A 59 2.35 -17.56 1.79
CA GLU A 59 1.25 -18.48 1.53
C GLU A 59 1.59 -19.30 0.28
N SER A 60 2.13 -20.50 0.54
CA SER A 60 2.51 -21.56 -0.39
C SER A 60 3.79 -21.31 -1.23
N ARG A 61 4.69 -22.29 -1.21
CA ARG A 61 5.90 -22.35 -2.06
C ARG A 61 5.62 -22.61 -3.55
N ASP A 62 4.35 -22.78 -3.92
CA ASP A 62 3.91 -23.06 -5.30
C ASP A 62 3.29 -21.84 -5.99
N SER A 63 3.17 -20.71 -5.29
CA SER A 63 2.67 -19.49 -5.87
C SER A 63 3.83 -18.68 -6.42
N VAL A 64 3.68 -18.23 -7.66
CA VAL A 64 4.39 -17.05 -8.21
C VAL A 64 3.89 -15.79 -7.47
N ASP A 65 3.52 -15.90 -6.17
CA ASP A 65 2.86 -14.85 -5.38
C ASP A 65 3.81 -13.98 -4.55
N SER A 66 5.12 -14.23 -4.62
CA SER A 66 6.15 -13.46 -3.89
C SER A 66 6.42 -12.06 -4.48
N ASP A 67 5.41 -11.43 -5.09
CA ASP A 67 5.55 -10.14 -5.77
C ASP A 67 5.08 -8.94 -4.92
N THR A 68 4.65 -9.14 -3.67
CA THR A 68 4.59 -8.02 -2.73
C THR A 68 6.03 -7.64 -2.41
N LEU A 69 6.51 -6.59 -3.05
CA LEU A 69 7.92 -6.22 -2.95
C LEU A 69 8.21 -5.51 -1.62
N VAL A 70 7.32 -4.63 -1.15
CA VAL A 70 7.47 -3.95 0.15
C VAL A 70 6.10 -3.66 0.77
N LEU A 71 5.89 -4.11 2.02
CA LEU A 71 4.73 -3.74 2.85
C LEU A 71 5.23 -3.01 4.09
N PHE A 72 4.91 -1.72 4.19
CA PHE A 72 5.11 -0.93 5.40
C PHE A 72 3.86 -0.94 6.25
N VAL A 73 4.04 -1.08 7.55
CA VAL A 73 2.97 -0.96 8.53
C VAL A 73 3.39 0.05 9.58
N VAL A 74 2.52 1.01 9.85
CA VAL A 74 2.71 1.99 10.92
C VAL A 74 1.98 1.46 12.15
N PHE A 75 2.72 1.30 13.24
CA PHE A 75 2.22 0.77 14.49
C PHE A 75 2.09 1.86 15.53
N HIS A 76 1.04 1.78 16.35
CA HIS A 76 0.94 2.58 17.56
C HIS A 76 1.79 1.97 18.67
N LYS A 77 2.81 2.70 19.13
CA LYS A 77 3.88 2.18 20.02
C LYS A 77 3.37 1.51 21.29
N LYS A 78 2.31 2.02 21.91
CA LYS A 78 1.84 1.51 23.21
C LYS A 78 1.08 0.18 23.09
N SER A 79 0.35 0.00 21.99
CA SER A 79 -0.54 -1.15 21.80
C SER A 79 0.02 -2.16 20.81
N ASP A 80 1.12 -1.81 20.13
CA ASP A 80 1.74 -2.60 19.08
C ASP A 80 0.77 -2.98 17.96
N SER A 81 -0.15 -2.06 17.65
CA SER A 81 -1.28 -2.32 16.76
C SER A 81 -1.19 -1.51 15.48
N PRO A 82 -1.58 -2.06 14.32
CA PRO A 82 -1.51 -1.36 13.04
C PRO A 82 -2.49 -0.19 13.02
N VAL A 83 -2.04 0.98 12.55
CA VAL A 83 -2.89 2.18 12.36
C VAL A 83 -2.93 2.66 10.93
N PHE A 84 -1.95 2.24 10.12
CA PHE A 84 -1.85 2.53 8.70
C PHE A 84 -0.95 1.49 8.04
N PHE A 85 -1.17 1.19 6.76
CA PHE A 85 -0.23 0.38 5.99
C PHE A 85 -0.13 0.85 4.53
N LEU A 86 1.02 0.56 3.92
CA LEU A 86 1.36 0.94 2.55
C LEU A 86 1.96 -0.28 1.85
N GLU A 87 1.34 -0.72 0.77
CA GLU A 87 1.88 -1.77 -0.09
C GLU A 87 2.42 -1.17 -1.38
N VAL A 88 3.69 -1.43 -1.68
CA VAL A 88 4.39 -0.86 -2.84
C VAL A 88 4.80 -1.95 -3.80
N LYS A 89 4.46 -1.74 -5.08
CA LYS A 89 4.83 -2.59 -6.21
C LYS A 89 5.40 -1.77 -7.36
N ASP A 90 5.97 -2.48 -8.31
CA ASP A 90 6.60 -1.91 -9.49
C ASP A 90 5.56 -1.24 -10.42
N ASP A 91 5.97 -0.21 -11.14
CA ASP A 91 5.10 0.54 -12.06
C ASP A 91 4.54 -0.32 -13.20
N THR A 92 5.24 -1.41 -13.57
CA THR A 92 4.74 -2.37 -14.57
C THR A 92 3.45 -3.07 -14.15
N TRP A 93 3.09 -3.07 -12.86
CA TRP A 93 1.82 -3.63 -12.37
C TRP A 93 0.61 -2.85 -12.83
N ALA A 94 0.74 -1.53 -12.96
CA ALA A 94 -0.33 -0.67 -13.43
C ALA A 94 -0.75 -1.02 -14.88
N GLN A 95 0.13 -1.64 -15.67
CA GLN A 95 -0.09 -1.89 -17.10
C GLN A 95 -0.91 -3.16 -17.40
N LYS A 96 -1.16 -4.02 -16.40
CA LYS A 96 -1.84 -5.31 -16.62
C LYS A 96 -3.04 -5.47 -15.70
N ALA A 97 -4.22 -5.69 -16.27
CA ALA A 97 -5.47 -5.93 -15.53
C ALA A 97 -5.35 -7.04 -14.47
N ALA A 98 -4.65 -8.14 -14.78
CA ALA A 98 -4.42 -9.23 -13.83
C ALA A 98 -3.60 -8.78 -12.62
N PHE A 99 -2.62 -7.89 -12.81
CA PHE A 99 -1.78 -7.37 -11.74
C PHE A 99 -2.52 -6.33 -10.89
N ARG A 100 -3.35 -5.48 -11.50
CA ARG A 100 -4.25 -4.57 -10.77
C ARG A 100 -5.26 -5.34 -9.91
N LEU A 101 -5.92 -6.36 -10.47
CA LEU A 101 -6.81 -7.24 -9.70
C LEU A 101 -6.09 -7.90 -8.53
N ARG A 102 -4.87 -8.39 -8.76
CA ARG A 102 -4.07 -9.03 -7.73
C ARG A 102 -3.64 -8.07 -6.64
N ALA A 103 -3.27 -6.83 -6.99
CA ALA A 103 -2.97 -5.79 -6.02
C ALA A 103 -4.19 -5.43 -5.16
N ASP A 104 -5.39 -5.33 -5.75
CA ASP A 104 -6.64 -5.10 -5.01
C ASP A 104 -6.94 -6.26 -4.04
N HIS A 105 -6.81 -7.51 -4.50
CA HIS A 105 -6.99 -8.68 -3.63
C HIS A 105 -6.00 -8.71 -2.46
N GLN A 106 -4.73 -8.41 -2.71
CA GLN A 106 -3.71 -8.37 -1.67
C GLN A 106 -4.05 -7.30 -0.62
N MET A 107 -4.40 -6.08 -1.04
CA MET A 107 -4.84 -5.02 -0.12
C MET A 107 -6.02 -5.46 0.75
N ARG A 108 -7.05 -6.04 0.15
CA ARG A 108 -8.24 -6.53 0.89
C ARG A 108 -7.90 -7.68 1.83
N SER A 109 -6.99 -8.56 1.43
CA SER A 109 -6.46 -9.61 2.32
C SER A 109 -5.75 -9.01 3.53
N ARG A 110 -4.98 -7.92 3.36
CA ARG A 110 -4.34 -7.19 4.50
C ARG A 110 -5.35 -6.71 5.53
N TYR A 111 -6.47 -6.16 5.08
CA TYR A 111 -7.56 -5.78 5.98
C TYR A 111 -8.13 -6.96 6.76
N GLY A 112 -8.20 -8.14 6.16
CA GLY A 112 -8.73 -9.35 6.81
C GLY A 112 -8.04 -9.71 8.12
N PHE A 113 -6.74 -9.40 8.26
CA PHE A 113 -5.99 -9.65 9.49
C PHE A 113 -5.69 -8.39 10.31
N MET A 114 -5.47 -7.24 9.68
CA MET A 114 -5.09 -6.01 10.42
C MET A 114 -6.29 -5.24 11.01
N LEU A 115 -7.48 -5.35 10.43
CA LEU A 115 -8.61 -4.47 10.77
C LEU A 115 -9.13 -4.70 12.20
N SER A 116 -9.15 -5.95 12.67
CA SER A 116 -9.56 -6.31 14.03
C SER A 116 -8.57 -5.79 15.09
N GLU A 117 -7.28 -5.78 14.75
CA GLU A 117 -6.19 -5.32 15.61
C GLU A 117 -6.08 -3.79 15.67
N CYS A 118 -6.55 -3.08 14.64
CA CYS A 118 -6.47 -1.63 14.56
C CYS A 118 -7.15 -0.96 15.77
N PRO A 119 -6.46 -0.11 16.55
CA PRO A 119 -7.02 0.52 17.74
C PRO A 119 -7.95 1.70 17.40
N LEU A 120 -7.97 2.11 16.14
CA LEU A 120 -8.79 3.21 15.63
C LEU A 120 -10.08 2.67 14.99
N PRO A 121 -11.15 3.49 14.90
CA PRO A 121 -12.36 3.10 14.18
C PRO A 121 -12.14 2.80 12.69
N ARG A 122 -11.06 3.35 12.12
CA ARG A 122 -10.70 3.18 10.71
C ARG A 122 -9.24 2.80 10.56
N LEU A 123 -8.98 1.85 9.67
CA LEU A 123 -7.64 1.50 9.22
C LEU A 123 -7.44 2.01 7.79
N TRP A 124 -6.46 2.88 7.59
CA TRP A 124 -6.12 3.40 6.27
C TRP A 124 -5.02 2.57 5.62
N GLY A 125 -5.20 2.27 4.35
CA GLY A 125 -4.28 1.48 3.54
C GLY A 125 -4.05 2.16 2.20
N ILE A 126 -2.82 2.17 1.71
CA ILE A 126 -2.51 2.69 0.37
C ILE A 126 -1.83 1.59 -0.44
N SER A 127 -2.31 1.37 -1.65
CA SER A 127 -1.65 0.55 -2.66
C SER A 127 -0.94 1.46 -3.63
N VAL A 128 0.34 1.25 -3.85
CA VAL A 128 1.13 2.01 -4.82
C VAL A 128 1.66 1.05 -5.89
N LEU A 129 1.39 1.38 -7.14
CA LEU A 129 1.96 0.74 -8.32
C LEU A 129 2.90 1.77 -8.98
N GLY A 130 4.17 1.77 -8.60
CA GLY A 130 5.13 2.78 -9.01
C GLY A 130 4.80 4.16 -8.43
N ASN A 131 4.20 5.03 -9.25
CA ASN A 131 3.79 6.39 -8.85
C ASN A 131 2.26 6.56 -8.78
N SER A 132 1.53 5.54 -9.18
CA SER A 132 0.07 5.50 -9.20
C SER A 132 -0.40 4.94 -7.85
N MET A 133 -1.38 5.57 -7.20
CA MET A 133 -1.82 5.20 -5.85
C MET A 133 -3.32 4.98 -5.76
N TRP A 134 -3.75 3.99 -4.97
CA TRP A 134 -5.14 3.79 -4.61
C TRP A 134 -5.30 3.70 -3.10
N THR A 135 -6.23 4.50 -2.58
CA THR A 135 -6.47 4.61 -1.13
C THR A 135 -7.65 3.73 -0.72
N TYR A 136 -7.46 3.02 0.38
CA TYR A 136 -8.44 2.16 1.01
C TYR A 136 -8.73 2.63 2.44
N CYS A 137 -9.98 2.46 2.87
CA CYS A 137 -10.43 2.71 4.23
C CYS A 137 -11.20 1.50 4.75
N GLY A 138 -10.65 0.82 5.73
CA GLY A 138 -11.33 -0.24 6.46
C GLY A 138 -12.11 0.35 7.63
N ASP A 139 -13.42 0.10 7.68
CA ASP A 139 -14.27 0.44 8.81
C ASP A 139 -14.33 -0.74 9.79
N LYS A 140 -13.90 -0.51 11.04
CA LYS A 140 -13.79 -1.55 12.06
C LYS A 140 -15.14 -2.01 12.60
N GLU A 141 -16.14 -1.13 12.63
CA GLU A 141 -17.47 -1.46 13.17
C GLU A 141 -18.25 -2.30 12.15
N ALA A 142 -18.23 -1.87 10.88
CA ALA A 142 -18.90 -2.56 9.78
C ALA A 142 -18.10 -3.76 9.24
N PHE A 143 -16.83 -3.91 9.62
CA PHE A 143 -15.89 -4.89 9.05
C PHE A 143 -15.91 -4.87 7.52
N SER A 144 -15.84 -3.65 6.97
CA SER A 144 -15.95 -3.41 5.53
C SER A 144 -14.76 -2.57 5.04
N VAL A 145 -14.46 -2.68 3.75
CA VAL A 145 -13.35 -1.93 3.13
C VAL A 145 -13.89 -1.15 1.95
N ASP A 146 -13.72 0.16 2.00
CA ASP A 146 -13.93 1.06 0.88
C ASP A 146 -12.60 1.32 0.15
N PRO A 147 -12.61 1.44 -1.19
CA PRO A 147 -13.76 1.22 -2.07
C PRO A 147 -14.18 -0.26 -2.10
N LYS A 148 -15.46 -0.52 -2.41
CA LYS A 148 -15.97 -1.89 -2.54
C LYS A 148 -15.27 -2.64 -3.67
N ALA A 149 -15.12 -3.95 -3.50
CA ALA A 149 -14.50 -4.79 -4.51
C ALA A 149 -15.29 -4.76 -5.83
N THR A 150 -14.59 -4.43 -6.92
CA THR A 150 -15.20 -4.47 -8.24
C THR A 150 -15.46 -5.93 -8.62
N PRO A 151 -16.71 -6.31 -8.95
CA PRO A 151 -17.03 -7.70 -9.30
C PRO A 151 -16.17 -8.20 -10.45
N HIS A 152 -15.72 -9.45 -10.38
CA HIS A 152 -15.01 -10.05 -11.49
C HIS A 152 -15.93 -10.14 -12.72
N PRO A 153 -15.48 -9.82 -13.94
CA PRO A 153 -16.34 -9.80 -15.12
C PRO A 153 -16.78 -11.23 -15.50
N ARG A 154 -17.91 -11.69 -14.93
CA ARG A 154 -18.58 -13.02 -15.09
C ARG A 154 -17.67 -14.26 -15.07
N ALA A 155 -18.04 -15.23 -14.25
CA ALA A 155 -17.39 -16.55 -14.12
C ALA A 155 -17.23 -17.38 -15.43
N SER A 156 -17.81 -16.94 -16.55
CA SER A 156 -17.69 -17.60 -17.86
C SER A 156 -16.48 -17.15 -18.69
N SER A 157 -15.84 -16.01 -18.38
CA SER A 157 -14.62 -15.56 -19.06
C SER A 157 -13.44 -15.68 -18.12
N ARG A 158 -12.44 -16.48 -18.48
CA ARG A 158 -11.15 -16.55 -17.77
C ARG A 158 -10.23 -15.37 -18.08
N VAL A 159 -10.63 -14.50 -19.01
CA VAL A 159 -9.81 -13.39 -19.50
C VAL A 159 -10.40 -12.07 -19.00
N LEU A 160 -9.56 -11.31 -18.29
CA LEU A 160 -9.86 -9.96 -17.86
C LEU A 160 -9.79 -9.00 -19.05
N PRO A 161 -10.75 -8.07 -19.21
CA PRO A 161 -10.60 -6.94 -20.10
C PRO A 161 -9.32 -6.14 -19.76
N PRO A 162 -8.54 -5.67 -20.75
CA PRO A 162 -7.34 -4.87 -20.49
C PRO A 162 -7.60 -3.62 -19.65
N ALA A 163 -8.80 -3.05 -19.70
CA ALA A 163 -9.21 -1.87 -18.93
C ALA A 163 -9.80 -2.19 -17.54
N TYR A 164 -9.79 -3.45 -17.09
CA TYR A 164 -10.35 -3.80 -15.79
C TYR A 164 -9.52 -3.17 -14.65
N LEU A 165 -10.17 -2.42 -13.75
CA LEU A 165 -9.54 -1.58 -12.72
C LEU A 165 -8.56 -0.54 -13.24
N ASP A 166 -8.68 -0.15 -14.51
CA ASP A 166 -7.91 0.97 -15.04
C ASP A 166 -8.42 2.30 -14.46
N GLY A 167 -7.51 3.23 -14.16
CA GLY A 167 -7.84 4.50 -13.52
C GLY A 167 -8.01 4.47 -11.99
N GLU A 168 -8.05 3.30 -11.36
CA GLU A 168 -8.25 3.20 -9.89
C GLU A 168 -7.01 3.65 -9.08
N TRP A 169 -5.83 3.64 -9.71
CA TRP A 169 -4.57 4.10 -9.11
C TRP A 169 -4.14 5.52 -9.61
N GLU A 170 -5.07 6.38 -10.03
CA GLU A 170 -4.76 7.75 -10.47
C GLU A 170 -4.28 8.70 -9.37
#